data_AF-A0A9P8UP79-F1
#
_entry.id   AF-A0A9P8UP79-F1
#
_cell.length_a   1.000
_cell.length_b   1.000
_cell.length_c   1.000
_cell.angle_alpha   90.00
_cell.angle_beta   90.00
_cell.angle_gamma   90.00
#
_symmetry.space_group_name_H-M   'P 1'
#
loop_
_entity.id
_entity.type
_entity.pdbx_description
1 polymer ?
#
loop_
_entity_poly.entity_id
_entity_poly.type
_entity_poly.pdbx_seq_one_letter_code
_entity_poly.pdbx_strand_id
1 'polypeptide(L)'
;MRDLSQNMYETKDANTYARGSWGYTVLRTVYTEESERLVPLAIDRLKLWTSAWYLHVNRYPMYGDRWIQRQRPNGIVNDELGRRFRVELLENRQRLDLPNMNDAEHDHVKRLCGVFDEWVVSVGGSVDDRVMTPRLCDCLVMDEDSMRCLAALPTDTPPLRTAETEEERREWRSRGDAYLWLLDTRAVRRFNPASDESRFRGWMKVDASKLDESWFQKVSRIDRTGSDEWVLECREMKETSGDKANWFDVVC
;
A
#
# COMPACT_ATOMS: atom_id res chain seq x y z
N MET A 1 -4.24 -20.11 8.92
CA MET A 1 -3.06 -19.43 8.35
C MET A 1 -1.95 -20.45 8.23
N ARG A 2 -1.92 -21.20 7.13
CA ARG A 2 -0.68 -21.88 6.74
C ARG A 2 0.28 -20.77 6.32
N ASP A 3 1.27 -20.59 7.18
CA ASP A 3 2.58 -19.96 6.99
C ASP A 3 2.77 -19.04 5.77
N LEU A 4 2.16 -17.84 5.79
CA LEU A 4 2.45 -16.76 4.83
C LEU A 4 3.94 -16.39 4.83
N SER A 5 4.65 -16.61 5.95
CA SER A 5 6.10 -16.47 6.05
C SER A 5 6.87 -17.49 5.22
N GLN A 6 6.33 -18.70 5.04
CA GLN A 6 6.99 -19.77 4.28
C GLN A 6 6.89 -19.54 2.77
N ASN A 7 5.76 -18.97 2.29
CA ASN A 7 5.58 -18.59 0.88
C ASN A 7 6.53 -17.46 0.42
N MET A 8 7.03 -16.60 1.32
CA MET A 8 8.03 -15.58 0.94
C MET A 8 9.42 -16.17 0.62
N TYR A 9 9.66 -17.46 0.90
CA TYR A 9 10.96 -18.10 0.73
C TYR A 9 11.09 -19.00 -0.50
N GLU A 10 9.99 -19.51 -1.05
CA GLU A 10 10.01 -20.62 -2.02
C GLU A 10 9.42 -20.27 -3.39
N THR A 11 10.02 -19.29 -4.07
CA THR A 11 9.94 -19.21 -5.54
C THR A 11 11.31 -19.57 -6.10
N LYS A 12 11.46 -20.82 -6.55
CA LYS A 12 12.72 -21.36 -7.11
C LYS A 12 13.16 -20.66 -8.41
N ASP A 13 12.24 -19.96 -9.08
CA ASP A 13 12.48 -19.29 -10.38
C ASP A 13 12.21 -17.77 -10.35
N ALA A 14 12.00 -17.16 -9.18
CA ALA A 14 11.76 -15.71 -9.11
C ALA A 14 13.06 -14.91 -8.95
N ASN A 15 13.05 -13.69 -9.50
CA ASN A 15 14.07 -12.67 -9.32
C ASN A 15 14.57 -12.61 -7.86
N THR A 16 15.89 -12.65 -7.66
CA THR A 16 16.55 -12.58 -6.34
C THR A 16 16.46 -11.20 -5.69
N TYR A 17 16.03 -10.19 -6.45
CA TYR A 17 15.87 -8.83 -5.99
C TYR A 17 14.96 -8.73 -4.76
N ALA A 18 15.50 -8.19 -3.67
CA ALA A 18 14.80 -8.00 -2.41
C ALA A 18 14.08 -9.28 -1.91
N ARG A 19 14.66 -10.47 -2.17
CA ARG A 19 14.08 -11.77 -1.80
C ARG A 19 13.71 -11.82 -0.32
N GLY A 20 12.50 -12.30 -0.04
CA GLY A 20 11.98 -12.41 1.32
C GLY A 20 11.61 -11.08 1.97
N SER A 21 11.59 -9.98 1.20
CA SER A 21 11.02 -8.68 1.59
C SER A 21 9.61 -8.49 1.03
N TRP A 22 8.89 -7.52 1.59
CA TRP A 22 7.59 -7.09 1.07
C TRP A 22 7.49 -5.56 1.11
N GLY A 23 6.46 -5.03 0.46
CA GLY A 23 6.22 -3.59 0.33
C GLY A 23 6.22 -3.15 -1.13
N TYR A 24 6.37 -1.85 -1.34
CA TYR A 24 6.09 -1.21 -2.60
C TYR A 24 7.24 -0.34 -3.10
N THR A 25 7.29 -0.21 -4.41
CA THR A 25 7.99 0.88 -5.08
C THR A 25 7.05 2.09 -5.14
N VAL A 26 7.55 3.26 -4.81
CA VAL A 26 6.82 4.53 -4.75
C VAL A 26 7.32 5.44 -5.86
N LEU A 27 6.44 5.85 -6.76
CA LEU A 27 6.72 6.87 -7.78
C LEU A 27 6.45 8.25 -7.20
N ARG A 28 7.46 9.12 -7.18
CA ARG A 28 7.30 10.53 -6.86
C ARG A 28 6.90 11.30 -8.12
N THR A 29 5.77 12.02 -8.08
CA THR A 29 5.23 12.72 -9.26
C THR A 29 5.26 14.24 -9.20
N VAL A 30 5.79 14.83 -8.12
CA VAL A 30 5.87 16.29 -7.93
C VAL A 30 7.24 16.70 -7.39
N TYR A 31 7.76 17.83 -7.89
CA TYR A 31 9.12 18.31 -7.60
C TYR A 31 9.19 19.82 -7.27
N THR A 32 8.17 20.33 -6.58
CA THR A 32 8.14 21.67 -5.98
C THR A 32 9.13 21.78 -4.81
N GLU A 33 9.49 23.00 -4.38
CA GLU A 33 10.31 23.23 -3.19
C GLU A 33 9.68 22.62 -1.92
N GLU A 34 8.34 22.68 -1.81
CA GLU A 34 7.61 22.04 -0.73
C GLU A 34 7.78 20.52 -0.78
N SER A 35 7.58 19.90 -1.94
CA SER A 35 7.74 18.45 -2.09
C SER A 35 9.16 17.99 -1.75
N GLU A 36 10.22 18.73 -2.11
CA GLU A 36 11.61 18.39 -1.76
C GLU A 36 11.82 18.32 -0.24
N ARG A 37 11.14 19.21 0.51
CA ARG A 37 11.16 19.16 1.98
C ARG A 37 10.33 18.01 2.54
N LEU A 38 9.18 17.71 1.93
CA LEU A 38 8.22 16.73 2.46
C LEU A 38 8.60 15.28 2.16
N VAL A 39 9.20 14.99 1.01
CA VAL A 39 9.54 13.62 0.58
C VAL A 39 10.29 12.80 1.63
N PRO A 40 11.41 13.26 2.20
CA PRO A 40 12.12 12.47 3.21
C PRO A 40 11.23 12.19 4.43
N LEU A 41 10.45 13.18 4.88
CA LEU A 41 9.52 13.02 6.00
C LEU A 41 8.41 12.01 5.67
N ALA A 42 7.81 12.11 4.49
CA ALA A 42 6.73 11.24 4.05
C ALA A 42 7.19 9.77 3.95
N ILE A 43 8.37 9.52 3.39
CA ILE A 43 8.94 8.18 3.29
C ILE A 43 9.29 7.61 4.66
N ASP A 44 9.88 8.41 5.55
CA ASP A 44 10.19 7.97 6.91
C ASP A 44 8.92 7.66 7.70
N ARG A 45 7.86 8.47 7.56
CA ARG A 45 6.56 8.22 8.18
C ARG A 45 5.88 6.99 7.62
N LEU A 46 5.88 6.80 6.31
CA LEU A 46 5.35 5.60 5.68
C LEU A 46 6.03 4.34 6.22
N LYS A 47 7.37 4.34 6.31
CA LYS A 47 8.15 3.23 6.87
C LYS A 47 7.81 2.99 8.33
N LEU A 48 7.88 4.02 9.17
CA LEU A 48 7.63 3.92 10.60
C LEU A 48 6.22 3.41 10.87
N TRP A 49 5.19 4.08 10.35
CA TRP A 49 3.81 3.76 10.66
C TRP A 49 3.40 2.39 10.15
N THR A 50 3.84 2.01 8.95
CA THR A 50 3.55 0.67 8.41
C THR A 50 4.22 -0.41 9.24
N SER A 51 5.53 -0.30 9.47
CA SER A 51 6.31 -1.37 10.12
C SER A 51 6.10 -1.47 11.63
N ALA A 52 5.84 -0.35 12.32
CA ALA A 52 5.74 -0.31 13.77
C ALA A 52 4.30 -0.29 14.30
N TRP A 53 3.33 0.17 13.50
CA TRP A 53 1.93 0.32 13.96
C TRP A 53 0.91 -0.44 13.12
N TYR A 54 0.81 -0.18 11.81
CA TYR A 54 -0.27 -0.73 10.98
C TYR A 54 -0.27 -2.25 10.95
N LEU A 55 0.90 -2.89 10.82
CA LEU A 55 1.01 -4.35 10.97
C LEU A 55 0.47 -4.86 12.31
N HIS A 56 0.58 -4.05 13.36
CA HIS A 56 0.27 -4.44 14.73
C HIS A 56 -1.16 -4.08 15.14
N VAL A 57 -1.85 -3.19 14.42
CA VAL A 57 -3.14 -2.62 14.85
C VAL A 57 -4.19 -3.70 15.13
N ASN A 58 -4.18 -4.79 14.35
CA ASN A 58 -5.12 -5.91 14.49
C ASN A 58 -4.76 -6.86 15.65
N ARG A 59 -3.56 -6.75 16.22
CA ARG A 59 -3.10 -7.56 17.37
C ARG A 59 -3.54 -7.00 18.71
N TYR A 60 -3.84 -5.70 18.74
CA TYR A 60 -4.26 -4.97 19.92
C TYR A 60 -5.69 -4.49 19.72
N PRO A 61 -6.67 -5.32 20.11
CA PRO A 61 -8.07 -4.96 20.10
C PRO A 61 -8.27 -3.63 20.81
N MET A 62 -9.00 -2.73 20.16
CA MET A 62 -8.79 -1.32 20.45
C MET A 62 -9.45 -0.79 21.73
N TYR A 63 -10.45 -1.45 22.32
CA TYR A 63 -11.08 -1.03 23.60
C TYR A 63 -12.16 -2.00 24.09
N GLY A 64 -12.28 -2.22 25.41
CA GLY A 64 -13.36 -2.98 26.06
C GLY A 64 -13.08 -4.47 26.31
N ASP A 65 -13.79 -5.09 27.26
CA ASP A 65 -13.49 -6.44 27.78
C ASP A 65 -13.45 -7.54 26.73
N ARG A 66 -14.42 -7.54 25.80
CA ARG A 66 -14.48 -8.48 24.69
C ARG A 66 -13.24 -8.40 23.79
N TRP A 67 -12.68 -7.21 23.69
CA TRP A 67 -11.54 -6.91 22.85
C TRP A 67 -10.25 -7.28 23.59
N ILE A 68 -10.11 -6.98 24.88
CA ILE A 68 -8.97 -7.43 25.70
C ILE A 68 -8.77 -8.94 25.59
N GLN A 69 -9.83 -9.74 25.67
CA GLN A 69 -9.76 -11.21 25.53
C GLN A 69 -9.27 -11.71 24.17
N ARG A 70 -9.33 -10.88 23.13
CA ARG A 70 -8.90 -11.21 21.76
C ARG A 70 -7.49 -10.74 21.46
N GLN A 71 -6.81 -10.10 22.42
CA GLN A 71 -5.46 -9.59 22.23
C GLN A 71 -4.51 -10.70 21.81
N ARG A 72 -3.64 -10.40 20.85
CA ARG A 72 -2.59 -11.29 20.36
C ARG A 72 -1.23 -10.72 20.75
N PRO A 73 -0.76 -10.91 22.00
CA PRO A 73 0.44 -10.26 22.52
C PRO A 73 1.74 -10.79 21.92
N ASN A 74 1.75 -11.98 21.33
CA ASN A 74 2.89 -12.47 20.55
C ASN A 74 2.96 -11.73 19.21
N GLY A 75 4.07 -11.04 18.97
CA GLY A 75 4.30 -10.18 17.83
C GLY A 75 5.36 -10.60 16.84
N ILE A 76 6.03 -11.72 17.11
CA ILE A 76 7.26 -12.10 16.42
C ILE A 76 7.08 -12.10 14.90
N VAL A 77 5.93 -12.58 14.40
CA VAL A 77 5.64 -12.58 12.97
C VAL A 77 5.53 -11.15 12.43
N ASN A 78 4.80 -10.27 13.11
CA ASN A 78 4.61 -8.88 12.69
C ASN A 78 5.91 -8.07 12.80
N ASP A 79 6.70 -8.32 13.85
CA ASP A 79 8.04 -7.72 14.01
C ASP A 79 8.94 -8.13 12.84
N GLU A 80 8.90 -9.42 12.46
CA GLU A 80 9.67 -9.95 11.33
C GLU A 80 9.17 -9.41 9.98
N LEU A 81 7.85 -9.26 9.80
CA LEU A 81 7.27 -8.57 8.65
C LEU A 81 7.72 -7.11 8.62
N GLY A 82 7.66 -6.38 9.73
CA GLY A 82 8.12 -5.00 9.83
C GLY A 82 9.59 -4.85 9.45
N ARG A 83 10.45 -5.75 9.92
CA ARG A 83 11.88 -5.81 9.56
C ARG A 83 12.11 -6.01 8.07
N ARG A 84 11.23 -6.76 7.41
CA ARG A 84 11.23 -7.08 5.97
C ARG A 84 10.51 -6.05 5.11
N PHE A 85 9.85 -5.07 5.71
CA PHE A 85 9.19 -4.01 4.95
C PHE A 85 10.24 -3.17 4.22
N ARG A 86 10.04 -2.98 2.92
CA ARG A 86 10.92 -2.22 2.05
C ARG A 86 10.10 -1.29 1.17
N VAL A 87 10.46 -0.01 1.22
CA VAL A 87 9.94 1.02 0.32
C VAL A 87 11.11 1.55 -0.48
N GLU A 88 10.92 1.63 -1.80
CA GLU A 88 11.87 2.25 -2.71
C GLU A 88 11.23 3.44 -3.39
N LEU A 89 11.94 4.56 -3.39
CA LEU A 89 11.48 5.76 -4.06
C LEU A 89 12.10 5.82 -5.45
N LEU A 90 11.26 5.99 -6.47
CA LEU A 90 11.69 6.29 -7.83
C LEU A 90 11.39 7.74 -8.15
N GLU A 91 12.42 8.40 -8.65
CA GLU A 91 12.38 9.80 -9.05
C GLU A 91 12.81 9.91 -10.52
N ASN A 92 12.00 10.62 -11.30
CA ASN A 92 12.32 10.93 -12.68
C ASN A 92 11.57 12.21 -13.07
N ARG A 93 12.18 13.36 -12.80
CA ARG A 93 11.60 14.70 -13.02
C ARG A 93 11.09 14.93 -14.44
N GLN A 94 11.67 14.25 -15.43
CA GLN A 94 11.31 14.44 -16.84
C GLN A 94 10.07 13.64 -17.25
N ARG A 95 9.76 12.55 -16.52
CA ARG A 95 8.74 11.58 -16.93
C ARG A 95 7.64 11.35 -15.89
N LEU A 96 7.92 11.69 -14.64
CA LEU A 96 7.00 11.61 -13.52
C LEU A 96 6.57 13.03 -13.11
N ASP A 97 5.89 13.75 -14.00
CA ASP A 97 5.34 15.07 -13.68
C ASP A 97 3.82 15.00 -13.71
N LEU A 98 3.25 14.81 -12.53
CA LEU A 98 1.80 14.73 -12.30
C LEU A 98 1.53 15.20 -10.86
N PRO A 99 1.38 16.51 -10.64
CA PRO A 99 1.28 17.09 -9.30
C PRO A 99 0.09 16.58 -8.49
N ASN A 100 -1.00 16.22 -9.16
CA ASN A 100 -2.23 15.74 -8.55
C ASN A 100 -2.76 14.53 -9.32
N MET A 101 -2.88 13.39 -8.64
CA MET A 101 -3.40 12.16 -9.25
C MET A 101 -4.93 12.17 -9.46
N ASN A 102 -5.66 13.08 -8.80
CA ASN A 102 -7.10 13.26 -9.07
C ASN A 102 -7.35 13.77 -10.49
N ASP A 103 -6.43 14.58 -11.02
CA ASP A 103 -6.50 15.14 -12.37
C ASP A 103 -5.87 14.20 -13.43
N ALA A 104 -5.47 12.98 -13.02
CA ALA A 104 -4.77 12.05 -13.87
C ALA A 104 -5.68 11.43 -14.94
N GLU A 105 -5.41 11.76 -16.20
CA GLU A 105 -5.96 10.99 -17.31
C GLU A 105 -5.22 9.67 -17.52
N HIS A 106 -5.87 8.74 -18.23
CA HIS A 106 -5.35 7.41 -18.45
C HIS A 106 -3.97 7.38 -19.16
N ASP A 107 -3.69 8.34 -20.03
CA ASP A 107 -2.39 8.45 -20.70
C ASP A 107 -1.28 8.94 -19.76
N HIS A 108 -1.60 9.77 -18.77
CA HIS A 108 -0.66 10.11 -17.70
C HIS A 108 -0.27 8.84 -16.92
N VAL A 109 -1.27 8.05 -16.53
CA VAL A 109 -1.05 6.84 -15.74
C VAL A 109 -0.32 5.75 -16.52
N LYS A 110 -0.56 5.62 -17.82
CA LYS A 110 0.24 4.74 -18.70
C LYS A 110 1.72 5.12 -18.71
N ARG A 111 2.06 6.42 -18.68
CA ARG A 111 3.46 6.86 -18.58
C ARG A 111 4.09 6.47 -17.24
N LEU A 112 3.35 6.59 -16.14
CA LEU A 112 3.78 6.10 -14.82
C LEU A 112 4.07 4.60 -14.84
N CYS A 113 3.17 3.82 -15.46
CA CYS A 113 3.37 2.37 -15.65
C CYS A 113 4.66 2.09 -16.43
N GLY A 114 4.93 2.83 -17.51
CA GLY A 114 6.16 2.65 -18.30
C GLY A 114 7.44 2.91 -17.50
N VAL A 115 7.47 3.94 -16.64
CA VAL A 115 8.62 4.21 -15.75
C VAL A 115 8.80 3.06 -14.74
N PHE A 116 7.70 2.56 -14.17
CA PHE A 116 7.76 1.41 -13.29
C PHE A 116 8.23 0.15 -14.02
N ASP A 117 7.82 -0.07 -15.26
CA ASP A 117 8.23 -1.22 -16.05
C ASP A 117 9.72 -1.24 -16.32
N GLU A 118 10.28 -0.09 -16.69
CA GLU A 118 11.73 0.06 -16.87
C GLU A 118 12.49 -0.23 -15.59
N TRP A 119 11.97 0.22 -14.44
CA TRP A 119 12.56 -0.13 -13.15
C TRP A 119 12.48 -1.65 -12.90
N VAL A 120 11.33 -2.29 -13.12
CA VAL A 120 11.16 -3.75 -12.96
C VAL A 120 12.18 -4.51 -13.81
N VAL A 121 12.37 -4.11 -15.07
CA VAL A 121 13.39 -4.71 -15.96
C VAL A 121 14.79 -4.48 -15.42
N SER A 122 15.10 -3.27 -14.94
CA SER A 122 16.43 -2.94 -14.43
C SER A 122 16.83 -3.73 -13.19
N VAL A 123 15.87 -4.14 -12.36
CA VAL A 123 16.13 -4.99 -11.19
C VAL A 123 16.14 -6.49 -11.52
N GLY A 124 16.13 -6.86 -12.81
CA GLY A 124 16.15 -8.24 -13.28
C GLY A 124 14.79 -8.94 -13.25
N GLY A 125 13.69 -8.17 -13.15
CA GLY A 125 12.34 -8.68 -13.31
C GLY A 125 11.94 -8.75 -14.78
N SER A 126 10.91 -9.55 -15.06
CA SER A 126 10.23 -9.60 -16.35
C SER A 126 8.85 -8.97 -16.21
N VAL A 127 8.44 -8.18 -17.20
CA VAL A 127 7.11 -7.54 -17.22
C VAL A 127 6.01 -8.59 -17.40
N ASP A 128 6.33 -9.68 -18.10
CA ASP A 128 5.41 -10.78 -18.39
C ASP A 128 5.35 -11.77 -17.20
N ASP A 129 6.47 -12.02 -16.51
CA ASP A 129 6.56 -12.97 -15.39
C ASP A 129 6.24 -12.37 -14.01
N ARG A 130 5.58 -11.20 -13.96
CA ARG A 130 5.20 -10.51 -12.70
C ARG A 130 4.34 -11.35 -11.76
N VAL A 131 3.78 -12.45 -12.26
CA VAL A 131 2.84 -13.35 -11.58
C VAL A 131 3.32 -13.77 -10.18
N MET A 132 4.63 -13.85 -9.93
CA MET A 132 5.12 -14.45 -8.67
C MET A 132 5.56 -13.47 -7.59
N THR A 133 5.63 -12.15 -7.86
CA THR A 133 6.13 -11.17 -6.88
C THR A 133 5.29 -9.88 -6.89
N PRO A 134 4.42 -9.62 -5.88
CA PRO A 134 3.55 -8.44 -5.85
C PRO A 134 4.31 -7.11 -5.91
N ARG A 135 5.56 -7.07 -5.40
CA ARG A 135 6.46 -5.91 -5.48
C ARG A 135 6.74 -5.45 -6.92
N LEU A 136 6.62 -6.35 -7.88
CA LEU A 136 6.85 -6.08 -9.31
C LEU A 136 5.53 -5.94 -10.10
N CYS A 137 4.38 -6.17 -9.47
CA CYS A 137 3.06 -6.04 -10.09
C CYS A 137 2.53 -4.61 -9.99
N ASP A 138 2.58 -4.08 -8.77
CA ASP A 138 1.94 -2.81 -8.41
C ASP A 138 2.96 -1.87 -7.82
N CYS A 139 2.68 -0.57 -7.97
CA CYS A 139 3.45 0.47 -7.31
C CYS A 139 2.51 1.46 -6.62
N LEU A 140 3.08 2.22 -5.70
CA LEU A 140 2.42 3.37 -5.12
C LEU A 140 2.82 4.61 -5.90
N VAL A 141 1.93 5.58 -5.96
CA VAL A 141 2.19 6.92 -6.46
C VAL A 141 2.00 7.88 -5.31
N MET A 142 2.97 8.77 -5.15
CA MET A 142 3.00 9.80 -4.11
C MET A 142 2.98 11.17 -4.78
N ASP A 143 1.79 11.75 -4.81
CA ASP A 143 1.54 13.14 -5.21
C ASP A 143 1.74 14.10 -4.01
N GLU A 144 1.59 15.41 -4.23
CA GLU A 144 1.91 16.40 -3.20
C GLU A 144 1.03 16.25 -1.94
N ASP A 145 -0.26 15.97 -2.13
CA ASP A 145 -1.20 15.80 -1.02
C ASP A 145 -0.93 14.51 -0.24
N SER A 146 -0.58 13.41 -0.92
CA SER A 146 -0.13 12.18 -0.25
C SER A 146 1.11 12.47 0.61
N MET A 147 2.06 13.27 0.11
CA MET A 147 3.25 13.67 0.89
C MET A 147 2.89 14.50 2.11
N ARG A 148 1.99 15.49 1.97
CA ARG A 148 1.53 16.32 3.08
C ARG A 148 0.87 15.46 4.16
N CYS A 149 -0.06 14.59 3.79
CA CYS A 149 -0.75 13.71 4.74
C CYS A 149 0.23 12.76 5.44
N LEU A 150 1.16 12.13 4.70
CA LEU A 150 2.17 11.25 5.29
C LEU A 150 3.11 12.01 6.23
N ALA A 151 3.59 13.19 5.83
CA ALA A 151 4.51 14.01 6.64
C ALA A 151 3.82 14.57 7.89
N ALA A 152 2.50 14.78 7.85
CA ALA A 152 1.69 15.22 8.98
C ALA A 152 1.47 14.13 10.04
N LEU A 153 1.75 12.86 9.73
CA LEU A 153 1.71 11.78 10.71
C LEU A 153 2.67 12.07 11.87
N PRO A 154 2.31 11.75 13.12
CA PRO A 154 3.21 11.91 14.27
C PRO A 154 4.53 11.15 14.11
N THR A 155 5.59 11.68 14.75
CA THR A 155 6.92 11.05 14.80
C THR A 155 6.96 9.75 15.60
N ASP A 156 6.00 9.57 16.50
CA ASP A 156 5.81 8.42 17.34
C ASP A 156 4.56 7.64 16.91
N THR A 157 4.54 6.35 17.19
CA THR A 157 3.37 5.50 16.95
C THR A 157 2.62 5.28 18.26
N PRO A 158 1.30 5.01 18.21
CA PRO A 158 0.56 4.62 19.40
C PRO A 158 1.18 3.38 20.07
N PRO A 159 1.03 3.22 21.40
CA PRO A 159 1.61 2.10 22.10
C PRO A 159 0.95 0.79 21.69
N LEU A 160 1.75 -0.27 21.61
CA LEU A 160 1.31 -1.63 21.29
C LEU A 160 0.59 -2.30 22.49
N ARG A 161 -0.56 -1.74 22.89
CA ARG A 161 -1.46 -2.27 23.93
C ARG A 161 -2.91 -1.93 23.59
N THR A 162 -3.85 -2.54 24.32
CA THR A 162 -5.26 -2.13 24.26
C THR A 162 -5.41 -0.72 24.85
N ALA A 163 -6.28 0.10 24.26
CA ALA A 163 -6.60 1.40 24.85
C ALA A 163 -7.37 1.21 26.16
N GLU A 164 -7.07 2.04 27.14
CA GLU A 164 -7.72 2.02 28.45
C GLU A 164 -9.05 2.78 28.42
N THR A 165 -9.14 3.81 27.57
CA THR A 165 -10.33 4.65 27.41
C THR A 165 -10.81 4.70 25.97
N GLU A 166 -12.09 5.04 25.79
CA GLU A 166 -12.69 5.25 24.48
C GLU A 166 -12.13 6.50 23.80
N GLU A 167 -11.72 7.50 24.59
CA GLU A 167 -11.04 8.71 24.14
C GLU A 167 -9.65 8.39 23.58
N GLU A 168 -8.84 7.62 24.31
CA GLU A 168 -7.52 7.17 23.87
C GLU A 168 -7.63 6.34 22.58
N ARG A 169 -8.62 5.43 22.51
CA ARG A 169 -8.93 4.70 21.28
C ARG A 169 -9.21 5.62 20.10
N ARG A 170 -10.07 6.63 20.32
CA ARG A 170 -10.49 7.57 19.27
C ARG A 170 -9.29 8.36 18.77
N GLU A 171 -8.43 8.79 19.69
CA GLU A 171 -7.18 9.48 19.39
C GLU A 171 -6.26 8.63 18.53
N TRP A 172 -5.97 7.38 18.94
CA TRP A 172 -5.09 6.49 18.18
C TRP A 172 -5.59 6.23 16.76
N ARG A 173 -6.91 6.09 16.57
CA ARG A 173 -7.50 5.96 15.24
C ARG A 173 -7.34 7.21 14.39
N SER A 174 -7.47 8.40 14.98
CA SER A 174 -7.33 9.65 14.23
C SER A 174 -5.90 10.03 13.86
N ARG A 175 -4.90 9.40 14.48
CA ARG A 175 -3.48 9.70 14.20
C ARG A 175 -2.96 9.08 12.89
N GLY A 176 -3.73 8.19 12.24
CA GLY A 176 -3.29 7.37 11.11
C GLY A 176 -3.87 7.75 9.75
N ASP A 177 -4.50 8.91 9.61
CA ASP A 177 -5.16 9.30 8.37
C ASP A 177 -4.13 9.78 7.32
N ALA A 178 -3.53 8.84 6.60
CA ALA A 178 -2.70 9.10 5.44
C ALA A 178 -3.05 8.16 4.30
N TYR A 179 -2.84 8.61 3.07
CA TYR A 179 -3.13 7.81 1.88
C TYR A 179 -1.99 7.88 0.89
N LEU A 180 -1.97 6.91 -0.01
CA LEU A 180 -1.23 6.94 -1.27
C LEU A 180 -2.15 6.51 -2.40
N TRP A 181 -1.67 6.65 -3.62
CA TRP A 181 -2.32 6.08 -4.79
C TRP A 181 -1.73 4.71 -5.08
N LEU A 182 -2.57 3.68 -5.16
CA LEU A 182 -2.13 2.35 -5.59
C LEU A 182 -2.39 2.20 -7.08
N LEU A 183 -1.35 1.83 -7.81
CA LEU A 183 -1.36 1.66 -9.25
C LEU A 183 -1.21 0.18 -9.61
N ASP A 184 -2.29 -0.43 -10.09
CA ASP A 184 -2.28 -1.75 -10.71
C ASP A 184 -1.96 -1.61 -12.20
N THR A 185 -0.70 -1.83 -12.53
CA THR A 185 -0.18 -1.60 -13.89
C THR A 185 -0.83 -2.50 -14.95
N ARG A 186 -1.39 -3.65 -14.56
CA ARG A 186 -2.06 -4.56 -15.47
C ARG A 186 -3.50 -4.15 -15.71
N ALA A 187 -4.22 -3.76 -14.65
CA ALA A 187 -5.57 -3.21 -14.77
C ALA A 187 -5.58 -1.96 -15.66
N VAL A 188 -4.58 -1.06 -15.52
CA VAL A 188 -4.42 0.08 -16.43
C VAL A 188 -4.29 -0.34 -17.89
N ARG A 189 -3.52 -1.40 -18.19
CA ARG A 189 -3.35 -1.86 -19.59
C ARG A 189 -4.59 -2.52 -20.17
N ARG A 190 -5.34 -3.25 -19.34
CA ARG A 190 -6.58 -3.94 -19.73
C ARG A 190 -7.78 -3.00 -19.80
N PHE A 191 -7.70 -1.85 -19.14
CA PHE A 191 -8.81 -0.92 -19.07
C PHE A 191 -9.20 -0.45 -20.47
N ASN A 192 -10.46 -0.73 -20.81
CA ASN A 192 -11.09 -0.26 -22.02
C ASN A 192 -12.31 0.57 -21.61
N PRO A 193 -12.30 1.91 -21.77
CA PRO A 193 -13.42 2.76 -21.37
C PRO A 193 -14.70 2.49 -22.17
N ALA A 194 -14.61 1.77 -23.30
CA ALA A 194 -15.77 1.34 -24.09
C ALA A 194 -16.38 0.01 -23.64
N SER A 195 -15.77 -0.69 -22.68
CA SER A 195 -16.28 -1.94 -22.11
C SER A 195 -17.03 -1.68 -20.80
N ASP A 196 -18.25 -2.21 -20.69
CA ASP A 196 -19.08 -2.12 -19.48
C ASP A 196 -18.63 -3.07 -18.35
N GLU A 197 -17.68 -3.98 -18.62
CA GLU A 197 -17.35 -5.09 -17.73
C GLU A 197 -16.37 -4.72 -16.61
N SER A 198 -15.57 -3.66 -16.75
CA SER A 198 -14.62 -3.21 -15.71
C SER A 198 -14.74 -1.72 -15.43
N ARG A 199 -15.32 -1.37 -14.28
CA ARG A 199 -15.32 0.02 -13.77
C ARG A 199 -13.99 0.45 -13.17
N PHE A 200 -13.07 -0.48 -12.90
CA PHE A 200 -11.79 -0.15 -12.30
C PHE A 200 -10.77 0.21 -13.38
N ARG A 201 -10.34 1.47 -13.38
CA ARG A 201 -9.37 2.05 -14.32
C ARG A 201 -7.91 1.69 -14.04
N GLY A 202 -7.64 1.00 -12.93
CA GLY A 202 -6.31 0.51 -12.58
C GLY A 202 -5.54 1.36 -11.57
N TRP A 203 -6.12 2.44 -11.05
CA TRP A 203 -5.57 3.15 -9.90
C TRP A 203 -6.67 3.61 -8.94
N MET A 204 -6.33 3.72 -7.66
CA MET A 204 -7.22 4.23 -6.63
C MET A 204 -6.45 4.77 -5.43
N LYS A 205 -7.11 5.65 -4.67
CA LYS A 205 -6.61 6.11 -3.38
C LYS A 205 -6.75 5.00 -2.33
N VAL A 206 -5.67 4.67 -1.64
CA VAL A 206 -5.60 3.66 -0.57
C VAL A 206 -5.08 4.28 0.72
N ASP A 207 -5.72 3.92 1.82
CA ASP A 207 -5.25 4.27 3.17
C ASP A 207 -3.92 3.56 3.47
N ALA A 208 -2.95 4.29 4.03
CA ALA A 208 -1.63 3.76 4.35
C ALA A 208 -1.70 2.57 5.34
N SER A 209 -2.72 2.53 6.19
CA SER A 209 -3.00 1.42 7.11
C SER A 209 -3.49 0.13 6.43
N LYS A 210 -3.74 0.18 5.12
CA LYS A 210 -4.25 -0.95 4.30
C LYS A 210 -3.22 -1.53 3.35
N LEU A 211 -1.98 -1.04 3.37
CA LEU A 211 -0.92 -1.47 2.47
C LEU A 211 -0.48 -2.92 2.70
N ASP A 212 -0.46 -3.39 3.95
CA ASP A 212 -0.17 -4.79 4.25
C ASP A 212 -1.31 -5.69 3.76
N GLU A 213 -2.55 -5.31 4.04
CA GLU A 213 -3.74 -6.05 3.62
C GLU A 213 -3.79 -6.19 2.09
N SER A 214 -3.62 -5.10 1.34
CA SER A 214 -3.62 -5.15 -0.13
C SER A 214 -2.48 -5.99 -0.70
N TRP A 215 -1.28 -5.91 -0.12
CA TRP A 215 -0.13 -6.69 -0.56
C TRP A 215 -0.33 -8.21 -0.30
N PHE A 216 -0.70 -8.60 0.92
CA PHE A 216 -0.82 -10.01 1.30
C PHE A 216 -2.07 -10.69 0.73
N GLN A 217 -3.17 -9.94 0.53
CA GLN A 217 -4.34 -10.48 -0.17
C GLN A 217 -4.00 -10.86 -1.61
N LYS A 218 -3.20 -10.04 -2.30
CA LYS A 218 -2.74 -10.34 -3.66
C LYS A 218 -1.92 -11.62 -3.71
N VAL A 219 -0.93 -11.77 -2.82
CA VAL A 219 -0.15 -13.04 -2.70
C VAL A 219 -1.05 -14.24 -2.50
N SER A 220 -1.97 -14.16 -1.54
CA SER A 220 -2.86 -15.27 -1.18
C SER A 220 -3.76 -15.68 -2.36
N ARG A 221 -4.17 -14.75 -3.22
CA ARG A 221 -5.02 -15.05 -4.39
C ARG A 221 -4.23 -15.62 -5.56
N ILE A 222 -3.05 -15.06 -5.83
CA ILE A 222 -2.11 -15.61 -6.82
C ILE A 222 -1.83 -17.08 -6.51
N ASP A 223 -1.48 -17.38 -5.27
CA ASP A 223 -1.19 -18.74 -4.79
C ASP A 223 -2.38 -19.69 -4.94
N ARG A 224 -3.62 -19.20 -4.71
CA ARG A 224 -4.83 -20.04 -4.76
C ARG A 224 -5.38 -20.29 -6.15
N THR A 225 -5.32 -19.29 -7.03
CA THR A 225 -6.06 -19.33 -8.30
C THR A 225 -5.14 -19.53 -9.49
N GLY A 226 -3.82 -19.31 -9.34
CA GLY A 226 -2.89 -19.21 -10.46
C GLY A 226 -3.27 -18.11 -11.45
N SER A 227 -4.23 -17.24 -11.09
CA SER A 227 -4.77 -16.18 -11.92
C SER A 227 -4.45 -14.83 -11.31
N ASP A 228 -4.03 -13.93 -12.19
CA ASP A 228 -3.80 -12.51 -11.91
C ASP A 228 -4.94 -11.62 -12.41
N GLU A 229 -6.11 -12.21 -12.69
CA GLU A 229 -7.35 -11.46 -12.88
C GLU A 229 -7.90 -11.06 -11.52
N TRP A 230 -7.25 -10.07 -10.92
CA TRP A 230 -7.70 -9.50 -9.67
C TRP A 230 -8.09 -8.04 -9.87
N VAL A 231 -9.32 -7.73 -9.45
CA VAL A 231 -9.76 -6.36 -9.17
C VAL A 231 -9.56 -6.17 -7.68
N LEU A 232 -8.84 -5.11 -7.32
CA LEU A 232 -8.60 -4.75 -5.94
C LEU A 232 -9.94 -4.52 -5.24
N GLU A 233 -10.34 -5.42 -4.34
CA GLU A 233 -11.57 -5.33 -3.54
C GLU A 233 -11.43 -4.28 -2.41
N CYS A 234 -10.68 -3.20 -2.63
CA CYS A 234 -10.70 -2.04 -1.74
C CYS A 234 -11.58 -0.96 -2.37
N ARG A 235 -12.43 -0.35 -1.55
CA ARG A 235 -13.21 0.83 -1.96
C ARG A 235 -12.27 2.03 -2.01
N GLU A 236 -12.31 2.79 -3.11
CA GLU A 236 -11.65 4.09 -3.24
C GLU A 236 -12.11 5.00 -2.08
N MET A 237 -11.18 5.75 -1.49
CA MET A 237 -11.53 6.75 -0.49
C MET A 237 -12.45 7.79 -1.12
N LYS A 238 -13.68 7.94 -0.59
CA LYS A 238 -14.61 8.97 -1.06
C LYS A 238 -14.12 10.36 -0.64
N GLU A 239 -14.08 11.31 -1.58
CA GLU A 239 -13.66 12.69 -1.33
C GLU A 239 -14.64 13.50 -0.47
N THR A 240 -15.86 13.01 -0.24
CA THR A 240 -16.90 13.73 0.50
C THR A 240 -17.46 12.92 1.66
N SER A 241 -17.01 13.25 2.86
CA SER A 241 -17.86 13.62 4.01
C SER A 241 -16.97 13.69 5.25
N GLY A 242 -17.14 14.72 6.08
CA GLY A 242 -16.55 14.80 7.41
C GLY A 242 -17.05 13.72 8.39
N ASP A 243 -17.69 12.67 7.87
CA ASP A 243 -18.13 11.50 8.59
C ASP A 243 -17.25 10.31 8.20
N LYS A 244 -16.61 9.75 9.23
CA LYS A 244 -15.76 8.56 9.17
C LYS A 244 -16.47 7.46 8.39
N ALA A 245 -16.07 7.25 7.14
CA ALA A 245 -16.65 6.24 6.28
C ALA A 245 -16.52 4.87 6.98
N ASN A 246 -17.65 4.23 7.26
CA ASN A 246 -17.66 2.83 7.68
C ASN A 246 -17.25 1.98 6.48
N TRP A 247 -16.10 1.32 6.61
CA TRP A 247 -15.37 0.66 5.52
C TRP A 247 -15.66 -0.83 5.38
N PHE A 248 -16.87 -1.27 5.01
CA PHE A 248 -17.07 -2.65 4.51
C PHE A 248 -18.27 -2.70 3.55
N ASP A 249 -18.10 -3.30 2.35
CA ASP A 249 -18.86 -4.49 1.95
C ASP A 249 -17.97 -5.32 1.02
N VAL A 250 -17.98 -6.63 1.25
CA VAL A 250 -17.53 -7.64 0.30
C VAL A 250 -18.67 -7.83 -0.69
N VAL A 251 -18.44 -7.55 -1.97
CA VAL A 251 -19.33 -8.08 -3.02
C VAL A 251 -18.63 -9.33 -3.53
N CYS A 252 -19.20 -10.48 -3.17
CA CYS A 252 -18.86 -11.78 -3.75
C CYS A 252 -19.20 -11.81 -5.24
#